data_AF-A0A7Y4NFK9-F1
#
_entry.id   AF-A0A7Y4NFK9-F1
#
_cell.length_a   1.000
_cell.length_b   1.000
_cell.length_c   1.000
_cell.angle_alpha   90.00
_cell.angle_beta   90.00
_cell.angle_gamma   90.00
#
_symmetry.space_group_name_H-M   'P 1'
#
loop_
_entity.id
_entity.type
_entity.pdbx_description
1 polymer ?
#
loop_
_entity_poly.entity_id
_entity_poly.type
_entity_poly.pdbx_seq_one_letter_code
_entity_poly.pdbx_strand_id
1 'polypeptide(L)'
;MDPSAAAPIPGPLPGFGPFTSFSEALQAACPFILSKPNAVAGHLRDRDPRLAFRASTEYCAWLYYTPDHLYEMSMLTDRSAPDDLVSGKRSCILPAEVSDARYAPGEFKYIFALHNHPWGGTGRHWGR
;
A
#
# COMPACT_ATOMS: atom_id res chain seq x y z
N MET A 1 20.41 -17.71 1.80
CA MET A 1 19.96 -16.34 1.46
C MET A 1 18.73 -16.08 2.30
N ASP A 2 18.83 -15.12 3.22
CA ASP A 2 17.73 -14.77 4.12
C ASP A 2 16.56 -14.19 3.28
N PRO A 3 15.36 -14.80 3.29
CA PRO A 3 14.20 -14.27 2.57
C PRO A 3 13.74 -12.89 3.09
N SER A 4 14.34 -12.38 4.18
CA SER A 4 13.99 -11.13 4.85
C SER A 4 14.47 -9.84 4.14
N ALA A 5 15.51 -9.88 3.29
CA ALA A 5 16.09 -8.66 2.71
C ALA A 5 15.59 -8.39 1.28
N ALA A 6 14.28 -8.11 1.12
CA ALA A 6 13.81 -7.49 -0.12
C ALA A 6 14.52 -6.12 -0.30
N ALA A 7 14.93 -5.79 -1.52
CA ALA A 7 15.55 -4.49 -1.81
C ALA A 7 14.62 -3.34 -1.35
N PRO A 8 15.16 -2.23 -0.80
CA PRO A 8 14.37 -1.10 -0.36
C PRO A 8 13.39 -0.60 -1.43
N ILE A 9 12.19 -0.18 -1.02
CA ILE A 9 11.19 0.35 -1.94
C ILE A 9 11.50 1.83 -2.24
N PRO A 10 11.54 2.28 -3.51
CA PRO A 10 11.86 3.68 -3.82
C PRO A 10 10.82 4.67 -3.30
N GLY A 11 11.23 5.91 -3.01
CA GLY A 11 10.38 7.05 -2.72
C GLY A 11 11.08 8.39 -3.07
N PRO A 12 10.37 9.53 -3.03
CA PRO A 12 8.93 9.63 -2.88
C PRO A 12 8.21 9.23 -4.17
N LEU A 13 6.96 8.81 -4.04
CA LEU A 13 6.08 8.60 -5.16
C LEU A 13 5.77 9.93 -5.86
N PRO A 14 6.09 10.07 -7.15
CA PRO A 14 5.87 11.33 -7.87
C PRO A 14 4.38 11.72 -7.89
N GLY A 15 4.10 12.99 -7.56
CA GLY A 15 2.75 13.56 -7.61
C GLY A 15 1.83 13.19 -6.44
N PHE A 16 2.35 12.51 -5.41
CA PHE A 16 1.59 12.26 -4.18
C PHE A 16 1.66 13.44 -3.21
N GLY A 17 2.84 13.72 -2.67
CA GLY A 17 3.09 14.76 -1.67
C GLY A 17 4.13 15.79 -2.14
N PRO A 18 4.82 16.47 -1.21
CA PRO A 18 4.79 16.27 0.25
C PRO A 18 3.57 16.89 0.94
N PHE A 19 3.24 16.39 2.14
CA PHE A 19 2.21 16.95 3.03
C PHE A 19 2.79 17.36 4.38
N THR A 20 2.21 18.35 5.06
CA THR A 20 2.61 18.75 6.42
C THR A 20 1.87 17.98 7.52
N SER A 21 0.80 17.27 7.16
CA SER A 21 -0.06 16.51 8.09
C SER A 21 -0.20 15.06 7.66
N PHE A 22 -0.08 14.13 8.61
CA PHE A 22 -0.33 12.71 8.34
C PHE A 22 -1.78 12.46 7.91
N SER A 23 -2.73 13.25 8.42
CA SER A 23 -4.16 13.08 8.10
C SER A 23 -4.44 13.44 6.64
N GLU A 24 -3.83 14.53 6.14
CA GLU A 24 -3.94 14.92 4.73
C GLU A 24 -3.29 13.88 3.82
N ALA A 25 -2.10 13.41 4.19
CA ALA A 25 -1.42 12.35 3.44
C ALA A 25 -2.25 11.06 3.38
N LEU A 26 -2.86 10.64 4.49
CA LEU A 26 -3.76 9.47 4.52
C LEU A 26 -5.00 9.67 3.64
N GLN A 27 -5.62 10.86 3.68
CA GLN A 27 -6.77 11.20 2.85
C GLN A 27 -6.42 11.20 1.36
N ALA A 28 -5.21 11.65 1.00
CA ALA A 28 -4.72 11.61 -0.38
C ALA A 28 -4.32 10.20 -0.84
N ALA A 29 -3.88 9.32 0.05
CA ALA A 29 -3.37 8.00 -0.31
C ALA A 29 -4.48 7.03 -0.76
N CYS A 30 -5.62 7.05 -0.07
CA CYS A 30 -6.75 6.16 -0.38
C CYS A 30 -7.20 6.25 -1.86
N PRO A 31 -7.58 7.42 -2.41
CA PRO A 31 -8.00 7.51 -3.81
C PRO A 31 -6.87 7.15 -4.78
N PHE A 32 -5.60 7.43 -4.42
CA PHE A 32 -4.46 7.05 -5.26
C PHE A 32 -4.33 5.53 -5.39
N ILE A 33 -4.35 4.80 -4.27
CA ILE A 33 -4.26 3.34 -4.25
C ILE A 33 -5.45 2.72 -4.97
N LEU A 34 -6.67 3.21 -4.70
CA LEU A 34 -7.89 2.68 -5.32
C LEU A 34 -8.01 2.97 -6.82
N SER A 35 -7.28 3.96 -7.33
CA SER A 35 -7.23 4.25 -8.78
C SER A 35 -6.44 3.21 -9.58
N LYS A 36 -5.66 2.35 -8.91
CA LYS A 36 -4.82 1.37 -9.59
C LYS A 36 -5.64 0.23 -10.19
N PRO A 37 -5.17 -0.35 -11.31
CA PRO A 37 -5.87 -1.46 -11.96
C PRO A 37 -6.17 -2.58 -10.96
N ASN A 38 -7.42 -3.02 -10.93
CA ASN A 38 -7.90 -4.10 -10.08
C ASN A 38 -7.67 -3.92 -8.57
N ALA A 39 -7.44 -2.69 -8.08
CA ALA A 39 -7.37 -2.42 -6.65
C ALA A 39 -8.66 -2.86 -5.92
N VAL A 40 -9.80 -2.85 -6.62
CA VAL A 40 -11.04 -3.46 -6.14
C VAL A 40 -11.77 -4.11 -7.33
N ALA A 41 -11.97 -5.44 -7.32
CA ALA A 41 -12.82 -6.12 -8.30
C ALA A 41 -14.28 -6.27 -7.81
N GLY A 42 -14.78 -5.24 -7.11
CA GLY A 42 -16.08 -5.28 -6.42
C GLY A 42 -17.26 -5.54 -7.36
N HIS A 43 -17.17 -5.11 -8.62
CA HIS A 43 -18.18 -5.35 -9.65
C HIS A 43 -18.36 -6.84 -10.01
N LEU A 44 -17.37 -7.69 -9.72
CA LEU A 44 -17.46 -9.14 -9.92
C LEU A 44 -17.95 -9.88 -8.67
N ARG A 45 -17.97 -9.21 -7.52
CA ARG A 45 -18.17 -9.86 -6.21
C ARG A 45 -19.49 -10.62 -6.12
N ASP A 46 -20.58 -10.01 -6.60
CA ASP A 46 -21.92 -10.61 -6.49
C ASP A 46 -22.20 -11.65 -7.58
N ARG A 47 -21.38 -11.67 -8.65
CA ARG A 47 -21.54 -12.59 -9.80
C ARG A 47 -20.65 -13.83 -9.67
N ASP A 48 -19.37 -13.61 -9.38
CA ASP A 48 -18.38 -14.66 -9.17
C ASP A 48 -17.37 -14.18 -8.13
N PRO A 49 -17.61 -14.47 -6.84
CA PRO A 49 -16.74 -14.07 -5.75
C PRO A 49 -15.32 -14.66 -5.89
N ARG A 50 -15.18 -15.86 -6.47
CA ARG A 50 -13.86 -16.48 -6.67
C ARG A 50 -13.07 -15.76 -7.75
N LEU A 51 -13.74 -15.36 -8.84
CA LEU A 51 -13.14 -14.54 -9.88
C LEU A 51 -12.77 -13.15 -9.35
N ALA A 52 -13.65 -12.53 -8.57
CA ALA A 52 -13.38 -11.24 -7.93
C ALA A 52 -12.12 -11.30 -7.06
N PHE A 53 -11.96 -12.36 -6.26
CA PHE A 53 -10.76 -12.58 -5.46
C PHE A 53 -9.50 -12.74 -6.33
N ARG A 54 -9.55 -13.61 -7.35
CA ARG A 54 -8.40 -13.85 -8.24
C ARG A 54 -7.99 -12.61 -9.03
N ALA A 55 -8.97 -11.84 -9.47
CA ALA A 55 -8.78 -10.66 -10.30
C ALA A 55 -8.28 -9.45 -9.50
N SER A 56 -8.56 -9.39 -8.20
CA SER A 56 -8.15 -8.25 -7.37
C SER A 56 -6.67 -8.26 -7.05
N THR A 57 -6.09 -7.06 -6.99
CA THR A 57 -4.69 -6.80 -6.67
C THR A 57 -4.62 -5.99 -5.38
N GLU A 58 -3.79 -6.43 -4.44
CA GLU A 58 -3.41 -5.64 -3.28
C GLU A 58 -2.15 -4.84 -3.60
N TYR A 59 -2.23 -3.53 -3.42
CA TYR A 59 -1.13 -2.59 -3.54
C TYR A 59 -0.76 -2.09 -2.16
N CYS A 60 0.54 -1.96 -1.90
CA CYS A 60 1.05 -1.48 -0.64
C CYS A 60 2.12 -0.43 -0.78
N ALA A 61 2.21 0.45 0.20
CA ALA A 61 3.28 1.44 0.31
C ALA A 61 3.51 1.84 1.76
N TRP A 62 4.68 2.44 2.01
CA TRP A 62 4.95 3.16 3.23
C TRP A 62 4.49 4.61 3.10
N LEU A 63 3.74 5.09 4.10
CA LEU A 63 3.66 6.50 4.41
C LEU A 63 4.73 6.81 5.46
N TYR A 64 5.72 7.62 5.08
CA TYR A 64 6.89 7.92 5.89
C TYR A 64 7.05 9.42 6.12
N TYR A 65 7.69 9.75 7.24
CA TYR A 65 7.97 11.11 7.66
C TYR A 65 9.45 11.43 7.47
N THR A 66 9.75 12.51 6.77
CA THR A 66 11.10 12.90 6.35
C THR A 66 11.81 13.77 7.40
N PRO A 67 13.15 13.89 7.32
CA PRO A 67 13.92 14.87 8.09
C PRO A 67 13.45 16.33 7.91
N ASP A 68 12.93 16.65 6.73
CA ASP A 68 12.36 17.98 6.41
C ASP A 68 10.97 18.21 7.04
N HIS A 69 10.53 17.34 7.94
CA HIS A 69 9.26 17.44 8.64
C HIS A 69 8.01 17.30 7.76
N LEU A 70 8.12 16.53 6.67
CA LEU A 70 7.04 16.31 5.71
C LEU A 70 6.66 14.84 5.61
N TYR A 71 5.42 14.57 5.20
CA TYR A 71 4.89 13.24 4.93
C TYR A 71 4.92 12.94 3.43
N GLU A 72 5.49 11.80 3.09
CA GLU A 72 5.68 11.31 1.72
C GLU A 72 5.27 9.83 1.64
N MET A 73 4.97 9.33 0.45
CA MET A 73 4.64 7.93 0.24
C MET A 73 5.70 7.26 -0.63
N SER A 74 6.05 6.02 -0.33
CA SER A 74 6.89 5.22 -1.22
C SER A 74 6.16 4.90 -2.52
N MET A 75 6.89 4.38 -3.51
CA MET A 75 6.29 3.65 -4.62
C MET A 75 5.37 2.54 -4.10
N LEU A 76 4.40 2.14 -4.92
CA LEU A 76 3.55 1.01 -4.63
C LEU A 76 4.26 -0.31 -5.00
N THR A 77 3.97 -1.36 -4.26
CA THR A 77 4.27 -2.75 -4.61
C THR A 77 2.98 -3.55 -4.63
N ASP A 78 2.85 -4.43 -5.62
CA ASP A 78 1.75 -5.40 -5.78
C ASP A 78 2.26 -6.84 -5.69
N ARG A 79 3.54 -7.02 -5.36
CA ARG A 79 4.14 -8.36 -5.19
C ARG A 79 3.41 -9.07 -4.08
N SER A 80 2.74 -10.16 -4.41
CA SER A 80 2.03 -10.96 -3.41
C SER A 80 3.02 -11.90 -2.71
N ALA A 81 2.87 -12.04 -1.39
CA ALA A 81 3.42 -13.19 -0.70
C ALA A 81 2.83 -14.47 -1.31
N PRO A 82 3.52 -15.63 -1.26
CA PRO A 82 2.90 -16.90 -1.63
C PRO A 82 1.55 -17.01 -0.94
N ASP A 83 0.49 -17.23 -1.72
CA ASP A 83 -0.88 -17.24 -1.21
C ASP A 83 -0.93 -18.12 0.05
N ASP A 84 -1.31 -17.53 1.19
CA ASP A 84 -1.62 -18.33 2.37
C ASP A 84 -2.94 -19.04 2.09
N LEU A 85 -2.83 -20.22 1.46
CA LEU A 85 -3.94 -21.09 1.12
C LEU A 85 -4.79 -21.45 2.36
N VAL A 86 -4.26 -21.25 3.57
CA VAL A 86 -4.96 -21.51 4.83
C VAL A 86 -5.80 -20.31 5.27
N SER A 87 -5.30 -19.07 5.15
CA SER A 87 -6.08 -17.88 5.55
C SER A 87 -6.92 -17.27 4.42
N GLY A 88 -6.68 -17.64 3.17
CA GLY A 88 -7.37 -17.07 2.00
C GLY A 88 -7.09 -15.57 1.83
N LYS A 89 -6.00 -15.07 2.43
CA LYS A 89 -5.57 -13.68 2.32
C LYS A 89 -4.45 -13.57 1.31
N ARG A 90 -4.57 -12.60 0.41
CA ARG A 90 -3.41 -12.02 -0.27
C ARG A 90 -2.88 -10.94 0.65
N SER A 91 -1.60 -11.03 0.97
CA SER A 91 -0.82 -9.95 1.57
C SER A 91 0.29 -9.57 0.60
N CYS A 92 0.40 -8.31 0.27
CA CYS A 92 1.54 -7.78 -0.45
C CYS A 92 2.85 -7.96 0.34
N ILE A 93 3.98 -8.04 -0.37
CA ILE A 93 5.33 -7.96 0.18
C ILE A 93 5.73 -6.49 0.15
N LEU A 94 5.68 -5.84 1.30
CA LEU A 94 6.18 -4.49 1.50
C LEU A 94 7.62 -4.55 2.07
N PRO A 95 8.65 -4.11 1.33
CA PRO A 95 10.02 -4.06 1.85
C PRO A 95 10.10 -3.25 3.15
N ALA A 96 10.96 -3.66 4.07
CA ALA A 96 11.08 -3.04 5.38
C ALA A 96 11.60 -1.59 5.33
N GLU A 97 12.28 -1.21 4.25
CA GLU A 97 12.94 0.08 4.11
C GLU A 97 12.50 0.82 2.86
N VAL A 98 12.42 2.15 2.94
CA VAL A 98 12.27 3.06 1.81
C VAL A 98 13.64 3.62 1.42
N SER A 99 13.88 3.71 0.11
CA SER A 99 15.02 4.43 -0.45
C SER A 99 14.54 5.73 -1.10
N ASP A 100 14.85 6.85 -0.45
CA ASP A 100 14.63 8.20 -0.97
C ASP A 100 15.99 8.87 -1.11
N ALA A 101 16.40 9.15 -2.34
CA ALA A 101 17.75 9.63 -2.65
C ALA A 101 18.08 11.01 -2.05
N ARG A 102 17.08 11.71 -1.50
CA ARG A 102 17.26 13.00 -0.81
C ARG A 102 17.91 12.84 0.58
N TYR A 103 17.84 11.66 1.20
CA TYR A 103 18.26 11.45 2.59
C TYR A 103 19.01 10.13 2.78
N ALA A 104 19.73 10.00 3.88
CA ALA A 104 20.45 8.76 4.19
C ALA A 104 19.51 7.65 4.69
N PRO A 105 19.87 6.36 4.49
CA PRO A 105 19.10 5.25 5.05
C PRO A 105 18.92 5.38 6.57
N GLY A 106 17.71 5.09 7.06
CA GLY A 106 17.39 5.13 8.48
C GLY A 106 17.02 6.51 9.05
N GLU A 107 17.07 7.58 8.25
CA GLU A 107 16.65 8.92 8.67
C GLU A 107 15.13 9.11 8.64
N PHE A 108 14.38 8.14 8.10
CA PHE A 108 12.92 8.18 8.01
C PHE A 108 12.25 7.58 9.24
N LYS A 109 11.09 8.14 9.58
CA LYS A 109 10.14 7.46 10.48
C LYS A 109 9.01 6.86 9.64
N TYR A 110 8.90 5.54 9.64
CA TYR A 110 7.77 4.85 9.03
C TYR A 110 6.56 4.97 9.95
N ILE A 111 5.47 5.56 9.45
CA ILE A 111 4.31 5.85 10.28
C ILE A 111 3.19 4.85 10.00
N PHE A 112 2.89 4.60 8.73
CA PHE A 112 1.81 3.69 8.34
C PHE A 112 2.22 2.80 7.17
N ALA A 113 1.97 1.49 7.31
CA ALA A 113 1.89 0.59 6.16
C ALA A 113 0.48 0.74 5.56
N LEU A 114 0.42 1.22 4.32
CA LEU A 114 -0.83 1.41 3.62
C LEU A 114 -1.06 0.24 2.67
N HIS A 115 -2.31 -0.23 2.61
CA HIS A 115 -2.75 -1.22 1.63
C HIS A 115 -4.25 -1.06 1.34
N ASN A 116 -4.69 -1.44 0.14
CA ASN A 116 -6.12 -1.63 -0.11
C ASN A 116 -6.56 -3.01 0.38
N HIS A 117 -7.80 -3.11 0.85
CA HIS A 117 -8.43 -4.42 1.07
C HIS A 117 -9.19 -4.80 -0.20
N PRO A 118 -8.62 -5.64 -1.10
CA PRO A 118 -9.31 -6.07 -2.31
C PRO A 118 -10.58 -6.89 -2.00
N TRP A 119 -10.56 -7.60 -0.88
CA TRP A 119 -11.71 -8.28 -0.29
C TRP A 119 -12.10 -7.52 0.97
N GLY A 120 -13.35 -7.05 1.03
CA GLY A 120 -13.83 -6.15 2.08
C GLY A 120 -13.36 -6.57 3.47
N GLY A 121 -12.49 -5.76 4.08
CA GLY A 121 -12.36 -5.76 5.53
C GLY A 121 -13.72 -5.44 6.12
N THR A 122 -14.00 -5.91 7.33
CA THR A 122 -15.14 -5.48 8.14
C THR A 122 -14.96 -4.02 8.58
N GLY A 123 -14.75 -3.11 7.63
CA GLY A 123 -14.85 -1.68 7.78
C GLY A 123 -16.26 -1.30 7.38
N ARG A 124 -17.05 -0.88 8.37
CA ARG A 124 -18.39 -0.31 8.19
C ARG A 124 -18.45 0.55 6.94
N HIS A 125 -19.53 0.33 6.17
CA HIS A 125 -20.09 1.27 5.21
C HIS A 125 -19.77 2.73 5.59
N TRP A 126 -18.87 3.35 4.84
CA TRP A 126 -18.82 4.80 4.74
C TRP A 126 -19.48 5.19 3.42
N GLY A 127 -20.75 5.57 3.53
CA GLY A 127 -21.44 6.54 2.67
C GLY A 127 -21.62 6.19 1.19
N ARG A 128 -22.72 5.52 0.86
CA ARG A 128 -23.94 6.19 0.38
C ARG A 128 -25.14 5.26 0.50
#